data_AF-A0A381RYI0-F1
#
_entry.id   AF-A0A381RYI0-F1
#
_cell.length_a   1.000
_cell.length_b   1.000
_cell.length_c   1.000
_cell.angle_alpha   90.00
_cell.angle_beta   90.00
_cell.angle_gamma   90.00
#
_symmetry.space_group_name_H-M   'P 1'
#
loop_
_entity.id
_entity.type
_entity.pdbx_description
1 polymer ?
#
loop_
_entity_poly.entity_id
_entity_poly.type
_entity_poly.pdbx_seq_one_letter_code
_entity_poly.pdbx_strand_id
1 'polypeptide(L)'
;MNKFNYTDFTSHLLAWYDGRSLALPWRNCNDPYKIYLSEVMLQQTQVKTVLPYYKKWVNKYPTVQSVANANQEQILKQWEGLGYYGRARNFHKSCQIIAMQFDGDIPALPEEFSKLPGVGPYISAAVMSIAFHHPLPAVDTNAIRVAARLKMVEFSSPADSKVIHRYLSDNIAIKRSGDFNQAIMDLGREICKSDNPKCTICPVSKFCKALVNNFVDKYPVKIKPAKKPHYNIAAGIIWNKGQILISKRQENGLLGGLWEFPGGKIEKGENAQTCIIREVKEELGVLVQPTSFLKQIKHAYTHFSITMDAYHCDYLQGTPQAIGCDNWKWIAPEEIRLLPFPKANHKLFDKIIVEEGVC
;
A
#
# COMPACT_ATOMS: atom_id res chain seq x y z
N MET A 1 -31.05 -14.53 -26.33
CA MET A 1 -31.53 -15.28 -25.14
C MET A 1 -30.39 -15.38 -24.13
N ASN A 2 -30.46 -14.65 -23.03
CA ASN A 2 -29.42 -14.69 -21.97
C ASN A 2 -29.48 -16.04 -21.25
N LYS A 3 -28.46 -16.88 -21.42
CA LYS A 3 -28.33 -18.22 -20.82
C LYS A 3 -28.06 -18.20 -19.29
N PHE A 4 -28.25 -17.07 -18.63
CA PHE A 4 -27.97 -16.88 -17.22
C PHE A 4 -29.06 -16.00 -16.57
N ASN A 5 -29.69 -16.49 -15.51
CA ASN A 5 -30.66 -15.75 -14.69
C ASN A 5 -29.95 -14.66 -13.87
N TYR A 6 -29.53 -13.58 -14.52
CA TYR A 6 -29.02 -12.38 -13.84
C TYR A 6 -30.15 -11.38 -13.63
N THR A 7 -30.03 -10.54 -12.60
CA THR A 7 -30.90 -9.35 -12.48
C THR A 7 -30.67 -8.42 -13.68
N ASP A 8 -31.65 -7.59 -14.00
CA ASP A 8 -31.50 -6.58 -15.07
C ASP A 8 -30.32 -5.65 -14.78
N PHE A 9 -30.11 -5.28 -13.52
CA PHE A 9 -28.96 -4.49 -13.06
C PHE A 9 -27.65 -5.16 -13.44
N THR A 10 -27.48 -6.42 -13.05
CA THR A 10 -26.26 -7.19 -13.29
C THR A 10 -26.02 -7.40 -14.78
N SER A 11 -27.07 -7.62 -15.56
CA SER A 11 -26.98 -7.74 -17.01
C SER A 11 -26.44 -6.47 -17.67
N HIS A 12 -26.91 -5.28 -17.26
CA HIS A 12 -26.43 -4.00 -17.82
C HIS A 12 -24.99 -3.70 -17.39
N LEU A 13 -24.65 -4.01 -16.13
CA LEU A 13 -23.30 -3.82 -15.61
C LEU A 13 -22.28 -4.71 -16.35
N LEU A 14 -22.58 -6.00 -16.52
CA LEU A 14 -21.69 -6.93 -17.21
C LEU A 14 -21.60 -6.64 -18.71
N ALA A 15 -22.71 -6.28 -19.37
CA ALA A 15 -22.66 -5.89 -20.78
C ALA A 15 -21.76 -4.66 -21.01
N TRP A 16 -21.82 -3.68 -20.10
CA TRP A 16 -20.90 -2.54 -20.13
C TRP A 16 -19.45 -2.94 -19.87
N TYR A 17 -19.21 -3.90 -18.96
CA TYR A 17 -17.88 -4.41 -18.67
C TYR A 17 -17.27 -5.16 -19.85
N ASP A 18 -18.04 -6.02 -20.50
CA ASP A 18 -17.62 -6.82 -21.66
C ASP A 18 -17.29 -5.96 -22.87
N GLY A 19 -18.00 -4.83 -23.04
CA GLY A 19 -17.71 -3.85 -24.10
C GLY A 19 -16.41 -3.07 -23.91
N ARG A 20 -15.64 -3.33 -22.84
CA ARG A 20 -14.43 -2.58 -22.51
C ARG A 20 -13.19 -3.45 -22.61
N SER A 21 -12.16 -2.91 -23.24
CA SER A 21 -10.81 -3.48 -23.21
C SER A 21 -9.94 -2.68 -22.25
N LEU A 22 -9.86 -3.10 -20.99
CA LEU A 22 -8.81 -2.63 -20.08
C LEU A 22 -7.79 -3.75 -19.94
N ALA A 23 -6.84 -3.80 -20.88
CA ALA A 23 -5.77 -4.78 -20.90
C ALA A 23 -4.81 -4.58 -19.71
N LEU A 24 -5.18 -5.16 -18.56
CA LEU A 24 -4.34 -5.20 -17.37
C LEU A 24 -3.70 -6.59 -17.25
N PRO A 25 -2.39 -6.70 -16.98
CA PRO A 25 -1.69 -7.98 -16.95
C PRO A 25 -2.35 -9.01 -16.01
N TRP A 26 -2.84 -8.56 -14.85
CA TRP A 26 -3.49 -9.42 -13.85
C TRP A 26 -4.96 -9.77 -14.17
N ARG A 27 -5.58 -9.14 -15.18
CA ARG A 27 -6.91 -9.52 -15.67
C ARG A 27 -6.87 -10.52 -16.81
N ASN A 28 -5.75 -10.59 -17.52
CA ASN A 28 -5.51 -11.54 -18.60
C ASN A 28 -4.77 -12.79 -18.12
N CYS A 29 -4.84 -13.10 -16.82
CA CYS A 29 -4.26 -14.30 -16.25
C CYS A 29 -5.22 -14.95 -15.24
N ASN A 30 -5.22 -16.29 -15.22
CA ASN A 30 -5.98 -17.08 -14.25
C ASN A 30 -5.12 -17.58 -13.08
N ASP A 31 -3.89 -17.04 -12.97
CA ASP A 31 -2.91 -17.43 -11.97
C ASP A 31 -3.26 -16.76 -10.62
N PRO A 32 -3.68 -17.53 -9.59
CA PRO A 32 -4.13 -16.98 -8.32
C PRO A 32 -3.05 -16.17 -7.59
N TYR A 33 -1.78 -16.54 -7.73
CA TYR A 33 -0.65 -15.79 -7.15
C TYR A 33 -0.56 -14.38 -7.76
N LYS A 34 -0.65 -14.30 -9.09
CA LYS A 34 -0.59 -13.05 -9.84
C LYS A 34 -1.80 -12.15 -9.55
N ILE A 35 -2.98 -12.73 -9.39
CA ILE A 35 -4.19 -12.00 -8.99
C ILE A 35 -4.00 -11.49 -7.55
N TYR A 36 -3.62 -12.35 -6.61
CA TYR A 36 -3.38 -11.97 -5.21
C TYR A 36 -2.36 -10.83 -5.09
N LEU A 37 -1.22 -10.93 -5.77
CA LEU A 37 -0.21 -9.88 -5.81
C LEU A 37 -0.78 -8.53 -6.28
N SER A 38 -1.57 -8.54 -7.36
CA SER A 38 -2.19 -7.32 -7.89
C SER A 38 -3.14 -6.67 -6.89
N GLU A 39 -3.98 -7.47 -6.22
CA GLU A 39 -4.93 -6.96 -5.22
C GLU A 39 -4.22 -6.36 -4.01
N VAL A 40 -3.12 -6.98 -3.54
CA VAL A 40 -2.28 -6.40 -2.49
C VAL A 40 -1.65 -5.09 -2.96
N MET A 41 -1.10 -5.03 -4.17
CA MET A 41 -0.50 -3.81 -4.71
C MET A 41 -1.52 -2.68 -4.93
N LEU A 42 -2.76 -3.00 -5.32
CA LEU A 42 -3.81 -2.01 -5.60
C LEU A 42 -4.45 -1.42 -4.35
N GLN A 43 -4.23 -1.99 -3.17
CA GLN A 43 -4.67 -1.38 -1.91
C GLN A 43 -4.11 0.04 -1.77
N GLN A 44 -5.01 1.03 -1.77
CA GLN A 44 -4.68 2.46 -1.64
C GLN A 44 -3.62 2.95 -2.65
N THR A 45 -3.51 2.28 -3.81
CA THR A 45 -2.52 2.61 -4.85
C THR A 45 -3.19 2.61 -6.22
N GLN A 46 -2.92 3.62 -7.04
CA GLN A 46 -3.54 3.74 -8.36
C GLN A 46 -2.97 2.70 -9.35
N VAL A 47 -3.82 2.21 -10.25
CA VAL A 47 -3.46 1.24 -11.31
C VAL A 47 -2.20 1.67 -12.08
N LYS A 48 -2.14 2.93 -12.52
CA LYS A 48 -0.98 3.49 -13.26
C LYS A 48 0.34 3.37 -12.49
N THR A 49 0.28 3.49 -11.17
CA THR A 49 1.45 3.37 -10.28
C THR A 49 1.83 1.91 -10.11
N VAL A 50 0.84 1.01 -9.95
CA VAL A 50 1.08 -0.42 -9.73
C VAL A 50 1.67 -1.12 -10.95
N LEU A 51 1.21 -0.77 -12.16
CA LEU A 51 1.55 -1.49 -13.39
C LEU A 51 3.06 -1.77 -13.59
N PRO A 52 3.98 -0.78 -13.49
CA PRO A 52 5.42 -1.05 -13.64
C PRO A 52 5.99 -1.93 -12.51
N TYR A 53 5.48 -1.79 -11.27
CA TYR A 53 5.94 -2.61 -10.14
C TYR A 53 5.50 -4.05 -10.28
N TYR A 54 4.25 -4.27 -10.65
CA TYR A 54 3.71 -5.59 -10.91
C TYR A 54 4.53 -6.34 -11.96
N LYS A 55 4.82 -5.70 -13.10
CA LYS A 55 5.64 -6.30 -14.17
C LYS A 55 7.05 -6.67 -13.68
N LYS A 56 7.72 -5.75 -12.98
CA LYS A 56 9.05 -6.02 -12.41
C LYS A 56 9.01 -7.12 -11.36
N TRP A 57 7.96 -7.16 -10.54
CA TRP A 57 7.78 -8.15 -9.49
C TRP A 57 7.59 -9.54 -10.06
N VAL A 58 6.62 -9.73 -10.97
CA VAL A 58 6.34 -11.05 -11.58
C VAL A 58 7.53 -11.58 -12.36
N ASN A 59 8.35 -10.71 -12.97
CA ASN A 59 9.59 -11.14 -13.61
C ASN A 59 10.62 -11.68 -12.60
N LYS A 60 10.80 -10.97 -11.47
CA LYS A 60 11.80 -11.36 -10.46
C LYS A 60 11.34 -12.52 -9.56
N TYR A 61 10.07 -12.52 -9.20
CA TYR A 61 9.42 -13.49 -8.33
C TYR A 61 8.21 -14.05 -9.08
N PRO A 62 8.38 -15.04 -9.96
CA PRO A 62 7.30 -15.55 -10.79
C PRO A 62 6.28 -16.42 -10.03
N THR A 63 6.64 -16.92 -8.84
CA THR A 63 5.83 -17.88 -8.06
C THR A 63 5.76 -17.52 -6.58
N VAL A 64 4.80 -18.12 -5.86
CA VAL A 64 4.75 -18.05 -4.38
C VAL A 64 6.08 -18.50 -3.77
N GLN A 65 6.64 -19.62 -4.23
CA GLN A 65 7.90 -20.15 -3.73
C GLN A 65 9.06 -19.16 -3.88
N SER A 66 9.14 -18.47 -5.02
CA SER A 66 10.19 -17.47 -5.26
C SER A 66 10.09 -16.27 -4.31
N VAL A 67 8.88 -15.90 -3.88
CA VAL A 67 8.67 -14.87 -2.86
C VAL A 67 9.03 -15.41 -1.48
N ALA A 68 8.58 -16.63 -1.15
CA ALA A 68 8.81 -17.27 0.16
C ALA A 68 10.30 -17.50 0.46
N ASN A 69 11.10 -17.82 -0.56
CA ASN A 69 12.53 -18.06 -0.45
C ASN A 69 13.36 -16.76 -0.38
N ALA A 70 12.80 -15.61 -0.76
CA ALA A 70 13.48 -14.33 -0.67
C ALA A 70 13.60 -13.89 0.78
N ASN A 71 14.63 -13.09 1.10
CA ASN A 71 14.67 -12.45 2.42
C ASN A 71 13.79 -11.19 2.43
N GLN A 72 13.37 -10.75 3.62
CA GLN A 72 12.49 -9.59 3.76
C GLN A 72 13.09 -8.30 3.18
N GLU A 73 14.40 -8.11 3.24
CA GLU A 73 15.07 -6.92 2.70
C GLU A 73 14.93 -6.85 1.17
N GLN A 74 15.13 -7.98 0.48
CA GLN A 74 14.93 -8.09 -0.97
C GLN A 74 13.47 -7.83 -1.38
N ILE A 75 12.51 -8.30 -0.58
CA ILE A 75 11.07 -8.04 -0.78
C ILE A 75 10.76 -6.55 -0.61
N LEU A 76 11.21 -5.95 0.49
CA LEU A 76 10.99 -4.52 0.76
C LEU A 76 11.67 -3.64 -0.30
N LYS A 77 12.83 -4.07 -0.82
CA LYS A 77 13.52 -3.38 -1.91
C LYS A 77 12.73 -3.43 -3.21
N GLN A 78 12.17 -4.59 -3.54
CA GLN A 78 11.31 -4.71 -4.72
C GLN A 78 10.02 -3.89 -4.59
N TRP A 79 9.53 -3.69 -3.36
CA TRP A 79 8.34 -2.88 -3.04
C TRP A 79 8.63 -1.38 -2.90
N GLU A 80 9.90 -0.98 -2.91
CA GLU A 80 10.34 0.37 -2.55
C GLU A 80 9.66 1.44 -3.42
N GLY A 81 8.99 2.40 -2.79
CA GLY A 81 8.28 3.48 -3.47
C GLY A 81 6.78 3.25 -3.68
N LEU A 82 6.26 2.03 -3.52
CA LEU A 82 4.80 1.77 -3.51
C LEU A 82 4.10 2.24 -2.22
N GLY A 83 4.86 2.41 -1.13
CA GLY A 83 4.31 2.76 0.18
C GLY A 83 3.51 1.64 0.85
N TYR A 84 3.06 1.91 2.08
CA TYR A 84 2.32 0.95 2.92
C TYR A 84 3.05 -0.41 3.02
N TYR A 85 4.31 -0.38 3.47
CA TYR A 85 5.23 -1.53 3.48
C TYR A 85 4.75 -2.72 4.33
N GLY A 86 3.82 -2.51 5.26
CA GLY A 86 3.13 -3.62 5.94
C GLY A 86 2.46 -4.59 4.97
N ARG A 87 2.00 -4.11 3.80
CA ARG A 87 1.47 -4.97 2.73
C ARG A 87 2.51 -5.95 2.20
N ALA A 88 3.72 -5.48 1.91
CA ALA A 88 4.81 -6.32 1.42
C ALA A 88 5.24 -7.36 2.46
N ARG A 89 5.36 -6.95 3.73
CA ARG A 89 5.72 -7.86 4.83
C ARG A 89 4.66 -8.94 5.03
N ASN A 90 3.39 -8.54 5.07
CA ASN A 90 2.29 -9.48 5.23
C ASN A 90 2.15 -10.41 4.03
N PHE A 91 2.28 -9.90 2.81
CA PHE A 91 2.29 -10.72 1.59
C PHE A 91 3.45 -11.74 1.61
N HIS A 92 4.64 -11.32 2.02
CA HIS A 92 5.79 -12.21 2.17
C HIS A 92 5.51 -13.33 3.19
N LYS A 93 5.03 -12.97 4.39
CA LYS A 93 4.64 -13.95 5.44
C LYS A 93 3.55 -14.89 4.93
N SER A 94 2.56 -14.39 4.19
CA SER A 94 1.52 -15.21 3.56
C SER A 94 2.11 -16.18 2.53
N CYS A 95 3.01 -15.73 1.66
CA CYS A 95 3.68 -16.60 0.70
C CYS A 95 4.52 -17.70 1.39
N GLN A 96 5.16 -17.40 2.52
CA GLN A 96 5.89 -18.40 3.31
C GLN A 96 4.93 -19.44 3.90
N ILE A 97 3.79 -19.03 4.45
CA ILE A 97 2.75 -19.94 4.94
C ILE A 97 2.20 -20.80 3.79
N ILE A 98 1.91 -20.19 2.65
CA ILE A 98 1.39 -20.89 1.46
C ILE A 98 2.40 -21.92 0.94
N ALA A 99 3.67 -21.55 0.81
CA ALA A 99 4.74 -22.47 0.41
C ALA A 99 4.86 -23.67 1.37
N MET A 100 4.74 -23.43 2.68
CA MET A 100 4.91 -24.47 3.69
C MET A 100 3.69 -25.37 3.87
N GLN A 101 2.48 -24.81 3.86
CA GLN A 101 1.26 -25.51 4.26
C GLN A 101 0.39 -25.94 3.08
N PHE A 102 0.58 -25.33 1.91
CA PHE A 102 -0.26 -25.53 0.73
C PHE A 102 0.58 -25.80 -0.53
N ASP A 103 1.83 -26.23 -0.38
CA ASP A 103 2.76 -26.58 -1.48
C ASP A 103 2.93 -25.47 -2.54
N GLY A 104 2.80 -24.21 -2.11
CA GLY A 104 2.90 -23.04 -2.99
C GLY A 104 1.60 -22.66 -3.71
N ASP A 105 0.53 -23.43 -3.55
CA ASP A 105 -0.78 -23.14 -4.14
C ASP A 105 -1.63 -22.24 -3.23
N ILE A 106 -2.23 -21.19 -3.81
CA ILE A 106 -3.15 -20.33 -3.06
C ILE A 106 -4.35 -21.19 -2.61
N PRO A 107 -4.69 -21.23 -1.30
CA PRO A 107 -5.81 -22.04 -0.81
C PRO A 107 -7.13 -21.58 -1.45
N ALA A 108 -7.85 -22.52 -2.04
CA ALA A 108 -9.09 -22.26 -2.77
C ALA A 108 -10.31 -22.02 -1.86
N LEU A 109 -10.19 -22.30 -0.55
CA LEU A 109 -11.26 -22.06 0.42
C LEU A 109 -11.13 -20.65 1.02
N PRO A 110 -12.19 -19.82 0.97
CA PRO A 110 -12.16 -18.47 1.52
C PRO A 110 -11.80 -18.40 3.01
N GLU A 111 -12.23 -19.41 3.79
CA GLU A 111 -11.96 -19.51 5.22
C GLU A 111 -10.47 -19.72 5.52
N GLU A 112 -9.77 -20.48 4.67
CA GLU A 112 -8.33 -20.71 4.79
C GLU A 112 -7.54 -19.49 4.31
N PHE A 113 -7.89 -18.96 3.14
CA PHE A 113 -7.20 -17.81 2.56
C PHE A 113 -7.32 -16.55 3.45
N SER A 114 -8.47 -16.34 4.08
CA SER A 114 -8.71 -15.21 4.99
C SER A 114 -7.87 -15.21 6.27
N LYS A 115 -7.29 -16.36 6.66
CA LYS A 115 -6.41 -16.47 7.83
C LYS A 115 -5.00 -15.97 7.55
N LEU A 116 -4.64 -15.79 6.28
CA LEU A 116 -3.30 -15.35 5.89
C LEU A 116 -3.04 -13.89 6.29
N PRO A 117 -1.82 -13.55 6.73
CA PRO A 117 -1.44 -12.18 7.08
C PRO A 117 -1.78 -11.15 5.99
N GLY A 118 -2.47 -10.08 6.39
CA GLY A 118 -2.86 -8.99 5.50
C GLY A 118 -4.01 -9.30 4.53
N VAL A 119 -4.57 -10.52 4.57
CA VAL A 119 -5.77 -10.87 3.79
C VAL A 119 -7.02 -10.44 4.55
N GLY A 120 -7.42 -9.19 4.35
CA GLY A 120 -8.69 -8.67 4.87
C GLY A 120 -9.91 -9.11 4.03
N PRO A 121 -11.13 -8.75 4.46
CA PRO A 121 -12.38 -9.13 3.77
C PRO A 121 -12.39 -8.79 2.28
N TYR A 122 -11.88 -7.62 1.90
CA TYR A 122 -11.78 -7.20 0.50
C TYR A 122 -10.85 -8.12 -0.32
N ILE A 123 -9.62 -8.36 0.13
CA ILE A 123 -8.66 -9.19 -0.63
C ILE A 123 -9.21 -10.61 -0.74
N SER A 124 -9.75 -11.17 0.35
CA SER A 124 -10.33 -12.51 0.32
C SER A 124 -11.43 -12.60 -0.72
N ALA A 125 -12.44 -11.72 -0.68
CA ALA A 125 -13.52 -11.73 -1.66
C ALA A 125 -13.03 -11.48 -3.10
N ALA A 126 -12.09 -10.55 -3.30
CA ALA A 126 -11.55 -10.24 -4.63
C ALA A 126 -10.83 -11.45 -5.23
N VAL A 127 -9.84 -12.01 -4.53
CA VAL A 127 -9.06 -13.15 -5.04
C VAL A 127 -9.93 -14.38 -5.20
N MET A 128 -10.77 -14.71 -4.20
CA MET A 128 -11.64 -15.89 -4.26
C MET A 128 -12.69 -15.81 -5.37
N SER A 129 -13.21 -14.62 -5.67
CA SER A 129 -14.18 -14.44 -6.78
C SER A 129 -13.53 -14.44 -8.16
N ILE A 130 -12.34 -13.87 -8.29
CA ILE A 130 -11.63 -13.76 -9.58
C ILE A 130 -10.98 -15.10 -9.94
N ALA A 131 -10.21 -15.69 -9.02
CA ALA A 131 -9.40 -16.87 -9.29
C ALA A 131 -10.17 -18.18 -9.10
N PHE A 132 -11.11 -18.24 -8.15
CA PHE A 132 -11.79 -19.47 -7.74
C PHE A 132 -13.31 -19.42 -7.91
N HIS A 133 -13.84 -18.35 -8.52
CA HIS A 133 -15.26 -18.17 -8.84
C HIS A 133 -16.23 -18.26 -7.64
N HIS A 134 -15.75 -18.03 -6.42
CA HIS A 134 -16.65 -17.92 -5.26
C HIS A 134 -17.55 -16.68 -5.41
N PRO A 135 -18.86 -16.77 -5.16
CA PRO A 135 -19.80 -15.65 -5.29
C PRO A 135 -19.72 -14.70 -4.09
N LEU A 136 -18.53 -14.15 -3.84
CA LEU A 136 -18.25 -13.23 -2.74
C LEU A 136 -18.15 -11.79 -3.27
N PRO A 137 -18.92 -10.82 -2.75
CA PRO A 137 -18.81 -9.43 -3.17
C PRO A 137 -17.52 -8.81 -2.64
N ALA A 138 -16.68 -8.30 -3.54
CA ALA A 138 -15.47 -7.56 -3.20
C ALA A 138 -15.82 -6.08 -3.05
N VAL A 139 -15.81 -5.58 -1.81
CA VAL A 139 -16.35 -4.25 -1.47
C VAL A 139 -15.22 -3.27 -1.19
N ASP A 140 -14.76 -2.53 -2.21
CA ASP A 140 -13.85 -1.41 -2.06
C ASP A 140 -14.61 -0.06 -1.94
N THR A 141 -13.88 1.05 -1.79
CA THR A 141 -14.48 2.39 -1.69
C THR A 141 -15.21 2.82 -2.97
N ASN A 142 -14.90 2.23 -4.13
CA ASN A 142 -15.60 2.49 -5.39
C ASN A 142 -16.94 1.75 -5.43
N ALA A 143 -16.95 0.46 -5.11
CA ALA A 143 -18.14 -0.37 -5.00
C ALA A 143 -19.10 0.17 -3.93
N ILE A 144 -18.56 0.59 -2.77
CA ILE A 144 -19.34 1.25 -1.71
C ILE A 144 -20.05 2.48 -2.26
N ARG A 145 -19.33 3.39 -2.93
CA ARG A 145 -19.93 4.62 -3.47
C ARG A 145 -21.01 4.33 -4.50
N VAL A 146 -20.77 3.38 -5.40
CA VAL A 146 -21.77 2.95 -6.40
C VAL A 146 -23.01 2.41 -5.70
N ALA A 147 -22.85 1.45 -4.79
CA ALA A 147 -23.96 0.83 -4.06
C ALA A 147 -24.72 1.84 -3.18
N ALA A 148 -24.00 2.73 -2.49
CA ALA A 148 -24.57 3.82 -1.70
C ALA A 148 -25.47 4.72 -2.54
N ARG A 149 -25.06 5.10 -3.76
CA ARG A 149 -25.88 5.90 -4.68
C ARG A 149 -27.06 5.11 -5.27
N LEU A 150 -26.85 3.85 -5.62
CA LEU A 150 -27.92 2.96 -6.10
C LEU A 150 -29.02 2.79 -5.05
N LYS A 151 -28.65 2.77 -3.76
CA LYS A 151 -29.57 2.47 -2.66
C LYS A 151 -29.96 3.68 -1.80
N MET A 152 -29.33 4.83 -1.98
CA MET A 152 -29.41 6.01 -1.09
C MET A 152 -29.10 5.62 0.36
N VAL A 153 -27.90 5.07 0.59
CA VAL A 153 -27.41 4.65 1.92
C VAL A 153 -26.21 5.51 2.30
N GLU A 154 -26.23 6.08 3.50
CA GLU A 154 -25.25 7.08 3.94
C GLU A 154 -23.84 6.52 4.16
N PHE A 155 -23.71 5.20 4.41
CA PHE A 155 -22.47 4.50 4.74
C PHE A 155 -21.69 5.19 5.87
N SER A 156 -22.38 5.48 6.97
CA SER A 156 -21.85 6.15 8.15
C SER A 156 -21.71 5.21 9.35
N SER A 157 -22.29 4.01 9.28
CA SER A 157 -22.33 3.03 10.36
C SER A 157 -22.01 1.59 9.91
N PRO A 158 -21.66 0.67 10.84
CA PRO A 158 -21.56 -0.75 10.53
C PRO A 158 -22.85 -1.37 9.97
N ALA A 159 -24.02 -0.82 10.34
CA ALA A 159 -25.31 -1.29 9.82
C ALA A 159 -25.46 -0.99 8.32
N ASP A 160 -25.03 0.20 7.88
CA ASP A 160 -25.04 0.57 6.45
C ASP A 160 -24.14 -0.33 5.61
N SER A 161 -23.02 -0.77 6.18
CA SER A 161 -22.12 -1.72 5.52
C SER A 161 -22.80 -3.05 5.24
N LYS A 162 -23.63 -3.55 6.17
CA LYS A 162 -24.43 -4.76 5.96
C LYS A 162 -25.44 -4.58 4.83
N VAL A 163 -26.07 -3.41 4.72
CA VAL A 163 -27.03 -3.10 3.63
C VAL A 163 -26.34 -3.11 2.27
N ILE A 164 -25.17 -2.47 2.16
CA ILE A 164 -24.38 -2.47 0.92
C ILE A 164 -23.94 -3.89 0.57
N HIS A 165 -23.35 -4.61 1.53
CA HIS A 165 -22.88 -5.97 1.31
C HIS A 165 -24.03 -6.87 0.85
N ARG A 166 -25.19 -6.81 1.51
CA ARG A 166 -26.37 -7.60 1.14
C ARG A 166 -26.83 -7.27 -0.28
N TYR A 167 -26.91 -5.99 -0.63
CA TYR A 167 -27.30 -5.58 -1.98
C TYR A 167 -26.35 -6.13 -3.06
N LEU A 168 -25.05 -6.11 -2.80
CA LEU A 168 -24.06 -6.67 -3.72
C LEU A 168 -24.13 -8.20 -3.79
N SER A 169 -24.32 -8.88 -2.66
CA SER A 169 -24.55 -10.32 -2.62
C SER A 169 -25.80 -10.73 -3.40
N ASP A 170 -26.91 -10.01 -3.25
CA ASP A 170 -28.17 -10.33 -3.94
C ASP A 170 -28.09 -10.10 -5.46
N ASN A 171 -27.11 -9.34 -5.95
CA ASN A 171 -26.93 -9.04 -7.37
C ASN A 171 -25.70 -9.74 -7.99
N ILE A 172 -24.89 -10.45 -7.21
CA ILE A 172 -23.65 -11.03 -7.74
C ILE A 172 -23.95 -12.06 -8.82
N ALA A 173 -23.23 -11.98 -9.93
CA ALA A 173 -23.32 -12.99 -10.98
C ALA A 173 -22.56 -14.24 -10.53
N ILE A 174 -23.25 -15.27 -10.03
CA ILE A 174 -22.61 -16.45 -9.41
C ILE A 174 -21.49 -17.04 -10.28
N LYS A 175 -21.72 -17.20 -11.59
CA LYS A 175 -20.74 -17.77 -12.54
C LYS A 175 -19.68 -16.77 -13.04
N ARG A 176 -19.87 -15.48 -12.77
CA ARG A 176 -19.03 -14.37 -13.22
C ARG A 176 -18.76 -13.40 -12.06
N SER A 177 -18.53 -13.94 -10.86
CA SER A 177 -18.43 -13.14 -9.64
C SER A 177 -17.23 -12.19 -9.67
N GLY A 178 -16.09 -12.68 -10.19
CA GLY A 178 -14.92 -11.87 -10.48
C GLY A 178 -15.22 -10.71 -11.43
N ASP A 179 -15.90 -10.96 -12.57
CA ASP A 179 -16.25 -9.91 -13.53
C ASP A 179 -17.23 -8.90 -12.93
N PHE A 180 -18.22 -9.36 -12.16
CA PHE A 180 -19.14 -8.47 -11.46
C PHE A 180 -18.39 -7.52 -10.50
N ASN A 181 -17.48 -8.08 -9.69
CA ASN A 181 -16.67 -7.31 -8.76
C ASN A 181 -15.77 -6.30 -9.50
N GLN A 182 -15.11 -6.72 -10.57
CA GLN A 182 -14.28 -5.83 -11.39
C GLN A 182 -15.13 -4.74 -12.06
N ALA A 183 -16.30 -5.08 -12.58
CA ALA A 183 -17.21 -4.17 -13.24
C ALA A 183 -17.73 -3.08 -12.30
N ILE A 184 -18.17 -3.42 -11.09
CA ILE A 184 -18.69 -2.42 -10.15
C ILE A 184 -17.58 -1.48 -9.66
N MET A 185 -16.37 -1.99 -9.44
CA MET A 185 -15.22 -1.17 -9.06
C MET A 185 -14.79 -0.23 -10.19
N ASP A 186 -14.75 -0.71 -11.44
CA ASP A 186 -14.44 0.10 -12.61
C ASP A 186 -15.52 1.15 -12.89
N LEU A 187 -16.79 0.80 -12.70
CA LEU A 187 -17.90 1.74 -12.79
C LEU A 187 -17.71 2.90 -11.82
N GLY A 188 -17.36 2.60 -10.57
CA GLY A 188 -17.04 3.63 -9.58
C GLY A 188 -15.82 4.46 -9.96
N ARG A 189 -14.78 3.85 -10.51
CA ARG A 189 -13.55 4.54 -10.90
C ARG A 189 -13.75 5.52 -12.06
N GLU A 190 -14.55 5.16 -13.06
CA GLU A 190 -14.57 5.86 -14.34
C GLU A 190 -15.82 6.68 -14.62
N ILE A 191 -16.96 6.23 -14.10
CA ILE A 191 -18.27 6.85 -14.37
C ILE A 191 -18.83 7.44 -13.09
N CYS A 192 -19.08 6.60 -12.08
CA CYS A 192 -19.66 6.97 -10.81
C CYS A 192 -18.58 7.51 -9.85
N LYS A 193 -17.86 8.54 -10.29
CA LYS A 193 -16.74 9.18 -9.57
C LYS A 193 -17.20 9.89 -8.29
N SER A 194 -16.28 10.12 -7.34
CA SER A 194 -16.58 10.87 -6.12
C SER A 194 -17.16 12.25 -6.43
N ASP A 195 -16.56 12.93 -7.40
CA ASP A 195 -16.91 14.27 -7.84
C ASP A 195 -17.15 14.23 -9.36
N ASN A 196 -18.14 15.00 -9.83
CA ASN A 196 -18.57 15.06 -11.22
C ASN A 196 -18.84 13.67 -11.85
N PRO A 197 -19.78 12.87 -11.30
CA PRO A 197 -20.13 11.57 -11.85
C PRO A 197 -20.80 11.71 -13.23
N LYS A 198 -20.45 10.82 -14.16
CA LYS A 198 -20.95 10.83 -15.54
C LYS A 198 -22.29 10.08 -15.66
N CYS A 199 -23.32 10.55 -14.96
CA CYS A 199 -24.60 9.85 -14.83
C CYS A 199 -25.32 9.61 -16.17
N THR A 200 -25.17 10.52 -17.13
CA THR A 200 -25.80 10.45 -18.46
C THR A 200 -25.35 9.23 -19.28
N ILE A 201 -24.10 8.79 -19.10
CA ILE A 201 -23.53 7.62 -19.79
C ILE A 201 -23.44 6.39 -18.87
N CYS A 202 -24.01 6.47 -17.67
CA CYS A 202 -23.92 5.37 -16.71
C CYS A 202 -24.80 4.20 -17.16
N PRO A 203 -24.24 2.98 -17.32
CA PRO A 203 -24.99 1.82 -17.84
C PRO A 203 -26.11 1.37 -16.91
N VAL A 204 -26.03 1.74 -15.63
CA VAL A 204 -26.96 1.37 -14.57
C VAL A 204 -27.74 2.57 -14.03
N SER A 205 -27.78 3.68 -14.77
CA SER A 205 -28.47 4.93 -14.39
C SER A 205 -29.93 4.69 -14.02
N LYS A 206 -30.65 3.85 -14.78
CA LYS A 206 -32.05 3.51 -14.55
C LYS A 206 -32.34 2.82 -13.20
N PHE A 207 -31.33 2.24 -12.57
CA PHE A 207 -31.45 1.59 -11.26
C PHE A 207 -31.01 2.49 -10.10
N CYS A 208 -30.53 3.70 -10.40
CA CYS A 208 -29.91 4.57 -9.41
C CYS A 208 -30.94 5.44 -8.68
N LYS A 209 -31.29 5.06 -7.44
CA LYS A 209 -32.20 5.85 -6.60
C LYS A 209 -31.71 7.28 -6.39
N ALA A 210 -30.41 7.48 -6.14
CA ALA A 210 -29.87 8.81 -5.96
C ALA A 210 -29.96 9.68 -7.24
N LEU A 211 -29.92 9.08 -8.43
CA LEU A 211 -30.12 9.82 -9.69
C LEU A 211 -31.58 10.25 -9.84
N VAL A 212 -32.52 9.32 -9.63
CA VAL A 212 -33.96 9.60 -9.73
C VAL A 212 -34.40 10.70 -8.75
N ASN A 213 -33.77 10.76 -7.58
CA ASN A 213 -34.10 11.75 -6.54
C ASN A 213 -33.16 12.96 -6.50
N ASN A 214 -32.29 13.16 -7.51
CA ASN A 214 -31.34 14.28 -7.57
C ASN A 214 -30.40 14.42 -6.35
N PHE A 215 -30.00 13.29 -5.75
CA PHE A 215 -29.14 13.22 -4.56
C PHE A 215 -27.77 12.57 -4.80
N VAL A 216 -27.33 12.37 -6.05
CA VAL A 216 -26.07 11.66 -6.37
C VAL A 216 -24.86 12.21 -5.60
N ASP A 217 -24.75 13.54 -5.47
CA ASP A 217 -23.64 14.21 -4.81
C ASP A 217 -23.71 14.18 -3.27
N LYS A 218 -24.82 13.71 -2.70
CA LYS A 218 -24.98 13.53 -1.25
C LYS A 218 -24.51 12.16 -0.74
N TYR A 219 -24.28 11.20 -1.63
CA TYR A 219 -23.93 9.83 -1.27
C TYR A 219 -22.57 9.37 -1.85
N PRO A 220 -21.74 8.68 -1.06
CA PRO A 220 -21.87 8.48 0.39
C PRO A 220 -21.59 9.79 1.16
N VAL A 221 -22.02 9.87 2.42
CA VAL A 221 -21.79 11.05 3.25
C VAL A 221 -20.28 11.22 3.46
N LYS A 222 -19.75 12.38 3.07
CA LYS A 222 -18.32 12.68 3.22
C LYS A 222 -18.01 12.94 4.70
N ILE A 223 -17.27 12.05 5.35
CA ILE A 223 -16.73 12.29 6.69
C ILE A 223 -15.58 13.31 6.57
N LYS A 224 -15.66 14.40 7.33
CA LYS A 224 -14.60 15.42 7.36
C LYS A 224 -13.31 14.78 7.89
N PRO A 225 -12.19 14.81 7.14
CA PRO A 225 -10.95 14.22 7.62
C PRO A 225 -10.42 14.98 8.84
N ALA A 226 -9.88 14.25 9.81
CA ALA A 226 -9.19 14.82 10.96
C ALA A 226 -7.96 15.65 10.53
N LYS A 227 -7.58 16.64 11.34
CA LYS A 227 -6.36 17.43 11.12
C LYS A 227 -5.15 16.49 11.23
N LYS A 228 -4.35 16.42 10.18
CA LYS A 228 -3.17 15.56 10.15
C LYS A 228 -2.06 16.18 11.01
N PRO A 229 -1.43 15.43 11.94
CA PRO A 229 -0.29 15.93 12.68
C PRO A 229 0.90 16.23 11.77
N HIS A 230 1.74 17.17 12.21
CA HIS A 230 3.03 17.48 11.60
C HIS A 230 4.13 17.23 12.62
N TYR A 231 5.21 16.57 12.21
CA TYR A 231 6.36 16.30 13.08
C TYR A 231 7.62 16.93 12.49
N ASN A 232 8.41 17.56 13.35
CA ASN A 232 9.78 17.95 13.02
C ASN A 232 10.71 16.81 13.42
N ILE A 233 11.61 16.43 12.51
CA ILE A 233 12.51 15.29 12.63
C ILE A 233 13.93 15.78 12.35
N ALA A 234 14.92 15.21 13.02
CA ALA A 234 16.32 15.40 12.68
C ALA A 234 16.96 14.06 12.32
N ALA A 235 17.88 14.05 11.35
CA ALA A 235 18.59 12.85 10.91
C ALA A 235 20.09 13.14 10.72
N GLY A 236 20.94 12.26 11.24
CA GLY A 236 22.39 12.33 11.12
C GLY A 236 22.92 11.45 9.99
N ILE A 237 23.70 12.04 9.08
CA ILE A 237 24.56 11.32 8.14
C ILE A 237 25.91 11.16 8.82
N ILE A 238 26.05 10.07 9.56
CA ILE A 238 27.19 9.84 10.47
C ILE A 238 28.30 9.16 9.71
N TRP A 239 29.42 9.85 9.53
CA TRP A 239 30.59 9.36 8.82
C TRP A 239 31.62 8.74 9.75
N ASN A 240 32.22 7.64 9.31
CA ASN A 240 33.39 7.02 9.92
C ASN A 240 34.21 6.32 8.83
N LYS A 241 35.45 6.77 8.59
CA LYS A 241 36.39 6.15 7.63
C LYS A 241 35.78 5.90 6.25
N GLY A 242 35.09 6.90 5.68
CA GLY A 242 34.45 6.81 4.35
C GLY A 242 33.17 5.97 4.30
N GLN A 243 32.67 5.49 5.45
CA GLN A 243 31.40 4.79 5.55
C GLN A 243 30.38 5.64 6.30
N ILE A 244 29.10 5.36 6.07
CA ILE A 244 28.00 5.96 6.80
C ILE A 244 27.24 4.94 7.65
N LEU A 245 26.81 5.37 8.83
CA LEU A 245 25.98 4.56 9.73
C LEU A 245 24.51 4.65 9.33
N ILE A 246 23.87 3.49 9.20
CA ILE A 246 22.44 3.35 8.98
C ILE A 246 21.83 2.42 10.03
N SER A 247 20.58 2.66 10.39
CA SER A 247 19.80 1.83 11.31
C SER A 247 18.58 1.22 10.59
N LYS A 248 18.10 0.09 11.09
CA LYS A 248 16.94 -0.63 10.55
C LYS A 248 15.77 -0.47 11.50
N ARG A 249 14.67 0.10 11.00
CA ARG A 249 13.45 0.35 11.77
C ARG A 249 12.85 -0.96 12.28
N GLN A 250 12.37 -0.93 13.53
CA GLN A 250 11.65 -2.04 14.14
C GLN A 250 10.46 -2.52 13.29
N GLU A 251 10.28 -3.84 13.17
CA GLU A 251 9.20 -4.42 12.34
C GLU A 251 7.80 -3.91 12.68
N ASN A 252 7.52 -3.73 13.97
CA ASN A 252 6.19 -3.41 14.51
C ASN A 252 5.89 -1.90 14.52
N GLY A 253 6.69 -1.10 13.83
CA GLY A 253 6.54 0.35 13.75
C GLY A 253 6.10 0.86 12.38
N LEU A 254 5.89 2.17 12.32
CA LEU A 254 5.77 2.92 11.08
C LEU A 254 7.01 2.63 10.21
N LEU A 255 6.80 2.29 8.93
CA LEU A 255 7.85 1.97 7.97
C LEU A 255 8.78 0.81 8.42
N GLY A 256 8.28 -0.10 9.26
CA GLY A 256 9.09 -1.18 9.83
C GLY A 256 9.82 -2.06 8.82
N GLY A 257 11.04 -2.45 9.17
CA GLY A 257 11.95 -3.24 8.35
C GLY A 257 12.73 -2.47 7.28
N LEU A 258 12.47 -1.17 7.08
CA LEU A 258 13.27 -0.31 6.20
C LEU A 258 14.53 0.21 6.93
N TRP A 259 15.55 0.50 6.14
CA TRP A 259 16.74 1.22 6.60
C TRP A 259 16.49 2.72 6.64
N GLU A 260 17.21 3.40 7.52
CA GLU A 260 17.18 4.85 7.64
C GLU A 260 18.49 5.44 8.17
N PHE A 261 18.56 6.76 8.09
CA PHE A 261 19.63 7.52 8.73
C PHE A 261 19.25 7.73 10.20
N PRO A 262 20.14 7.46 11.15
CA PRO A 262 19.84 7.58 12.57
C PRO A 262 19.33 8.97 12.96
N GLY A 263 18.32 9.02 13.82
CA GLY A 263 17.68 10.25 14.26
C GLY A 263 16.21 10.03 14.61
N GLY A 264 15.51 11.10 14.97
CA GLY A 264 14.17 10.98 15.53
C GLY A 264 13.41 12.29 15.59
N LYS A 265 12.37 12.33 16.42
CA LYS A 265 11.51 13.51 16.55
C LYS A 265 12.21 14.55 17.41
N ILE A 266 12.18 15.80 16.95
CA ILE A 266 12.69 16.93 17.73
C ILE A 266 11.72 17.19 18.89
N GLU A 267 12.24 17.15 20.12
CA GLU A 267 11.47 17.41 21.33
C GLU A 267 11.26 18.92 21.58
N LYS A 268 10.37 19.25 22.52
CA LYS A 268 10.05 20.64 22.85
C LYS A 268 11.27 21.32 23.48
N GLY A 269 11.75 22.39 22.85
CA GLY A 269 12.92 23.14 23.32
C GLY A 269 14.26 22.59 22.80
N GLU A 270 14.21 21.52 21.99
CA GLU A 270 15.37 20.91 21.36
C GLU A 270 15.59 21.47 19.94
N ASN A 271 16.84 21.57 19.51
CA ASN A 271 17.18 21.87 18.11
C ASN A 271 17.60 20.57 17.37
N ALA A 272 17.70 20.63 16.03
CA ALA A 272 18.00 19.44 15.23
C ALA A 272 19.33 18.75 15.58
N GLN A 273 20.39 19.52 15.89
CA GLN A 273 21.70 18.94 16.23
C GLN A 273 21.65 18.22 17.58
N THR A 274 21.03 18.82 18.60
CA THR A 274 20.84 18.19 19.92
C THR A 274 19.99 16.92 19.82
N CYS A 275 18.93 16.96 18.99
CA CYS A 275 18.09 15.80 18.70
C CYS A 275 18.90 14.64 18.12
N ILE A 276 19.76 14.89 17.12
CA ILE A 276 20.61 13.85 16.53
C ILE A 276 21.53 13.24 17.60
N ILE A 277 22.18 14.06 18.43
CA ILE A 277 23.08 13.56 19.49
C ILE A 277 22.32 12.65 20.46
N ARG A 278 21.12 13.06 20.90
CA ARG A 278 20.28 12.29 21.82
C ARG A 278 19.81 10.98 21.20
N GLU A 279 19.14 11.04 20.05
CA GLU A 279 18.53 9.88 19.38
C GLU A 279 19.59 8.84 19.00
N VAL A 280 20.74 9.26 18.45
CA VAL A 280 21.82 8.33 18.08
C VAL A 280 22.40 7.63 19.32
N LYS A 281 22.54 8.35 20.43
CA LYS A 281 22.99 7.76 21.69
C LYS A 281 21.96 6.78 22.25
N GLU A 282 20.69 7.13 22.24
CA GLU A 282 19.59 6.31 22.77
C GLU A 282 19.34 5.05 21.93
N GLU A 283 19.35 5.17 20.60
CA GLU A 283 19.01 4.05 19.72
C GLU A 283 20.22 3.17 19.35
N LEU A 284 21.43 3.74 19.33
CA LEU A 284 22.64 3.08 18.83
C LEU A 284 23.80 3.03 19.83
N GLY A 285 23.76 3.78 20.94
CA GLY A 285 24.85 3.80 21.93
C GLY A 285 26.11 4.52 21.46
N VAL A 286 26.02 5.38 20.44
CA VAL A 286 27.14 6.05 19.79
C VAL A 286 27.14 7.54 20.13
N LEU A 287 28.32 8.13 20.33
CA LEU A 287 28.47 9.58 20.36
C LEU A 287 28.90 10.12 19.00
N VAL A 288 28.22 11.18 18.59
CA VAL A 288 28.44 11.84 17.30
C VAL A 288 28.51 13.35 17.49
N GLN A 289 29.16 14.04 16.56
CA GLN A 289 29.19 15.49 16.49
C GLN A 289 28.53 15.95 15.18
N PRO A 290 27.36 16.59 15.22
CA PRO A 290 26.81 17.25 14.03
C PRO A 290 27.73 18.38 13.56
N THR A 291 28.08 18.39 12.28
CA THR A 291 29.07 19.31 11.68
C THR A 291 28.40 20.33 10.78
N SER A 292 27.85 19.92 9.64
CA SER A 292 27.25 20.81 8.64
C SER A 292 25.81 20.41 8.31
N PHE A 293 24.97 21.40 8.02
CA PHE A 293 23.61 21.16 7.54
C PHE A 293 23.66 20.64 6.11
N LEU A 294 23.02 19.50 5.87
CA LEU A 294 22.94 18.90 4.54
C LEU A 294 21.71 19.41 3.77
N LYS A 295 20.52 19.20 4.34
CA LYS A 295 19.25 19.52 3.64
C LYS A 295 18.03 19.42 4.55
N GLN A 296 17.03 20.26 4.28
CA GLN A 296 15.68 20.11 4.83
C GLN A 296 14.78 19.39 3.83
N ILE A 297 14.03 18.39 4.31
CA ILE A 297 13.07 17.61 3.53
C ILE A 297 11.68 17.78 4.10
N LYS A 298 10.75 18.27 3.27
CA LYS A 298 9.31 18.17 3.53
C LYS A 298 8.76 16.92 2.87
N HIS A 299 8.01 16.11 3.62
CA HIS A 299 7.37 14.90 3.12
C HIS A 299 6.00 14.70 3.75
N ALA A 300 5.04 14.24 2.95
CA ALA A 300 3.68 13.99 3.41
C ALA A 300 3.35 12.50 3.28
N TYR A 301 2.83 11.92 4.35
CA TYR A 301 2.22 10.61 4.38
C TYR A 301 0.70 10.77 4.43
N THR A 302 -0.03 9.66 4.26
CA THR A 302 -1.50 9.70 4.24
C THR A 302 -2.08 10.26 5.54
N HIS A 303 -1.48 9.94 6.69
CA HIS A 303 -2.00 10.26 8.03
C HIS A 303 -1.20 11.31 8.80
N PHE A 304 -0.03 11.74 8.32
CA PHE A 304 0.79 12.78 8.95
C PHE A 304 1.73 13.41 7.92
N SER A 305 2.43 14.47 8.32
CA SER A 305 3.51 15.07 7.52
C SER A 305 4.74 15.30 8.38
N ILE A 306 5.89 15.42 7.72
CA ILE A 306 7.17 15.66 8.38
C ILE A 306 7.94 16.80 7.71
N THR A 307 8.69 17.51 8.52
CA THR A 307 9.86 18.31 8.10
C THR A 307 11.08 17.68 8.74
N MET A 308 12.04 17.24 7.93
CA MET A 308 13.24 16.54 8.38
C MET A 308 14.47 17.38 8.07
N ASP A 309 15.23 17.77 9.09
CA ASP A 309 16.51 18.45 8.95
C ASP A 309 17.64 17.41 9.03
N ALA A 310 18.39 17.27 7.94
CA ALA A 310 19.51 16.36 7.84
C ALA A 310 20.84 17.10 8.03
N TYR A 311 21.74 16.55 8.83
CA TYR A 311 23.09 17.07 9.07
C TYR A 311 24.13 15.99 8.79
N HIS A 312 25.31 16.40 8.31
CA HIS A 312 26.50 15.58 8.44
C HIS A 312 26.93 15.51 9.89
N CYS A 313 27.46 14.37 10.28
CA CYS A 313 27.96 14.13 11.62
C CYS A 313 29.26 13.34 11.56
N ASP A 314 30.19 13.67 12.44
CA ASP A 314 31.38 12.85 12.66
C ASP A 314 31.08 11.83 13.76
N TYR A 315 31.46 10.57 13.52
CA TYR A 315 31.52 9.57 14.57
C TYR A 315 32.65 9.90 15.55
N LEU A 316 32.35 9.93 16.85
CA LEU A 316 33.34 10.20 17.89
C LEU A 316 33.76 8.91 18.63
N GLN A 317 32.80 8.22 19.25
CA GLN A 317 33.08 7.06 20.10
C GLN A 317 31.86 6.16 20.31
N GLY A 318 32.09 4.95 20.84
CA GLY A 318 31.07 3.96 21.18
C GLY A 318 30.92 2.89 20.11
N THR A 319 30.63 1.65 20.50
CA THR A 319 30.34 0.59 19.52
C THR A 319 28.84 0.60 19.21
N PRO A 320 28.41 0.76 17.95
CA PRO A 320 26.99 0.74 17.62
C PRO A 320 26.30 -0.53 18.11
N GLN A 321 25.09 -0.38 18.64
CA GLN A 321 24.25 -1.47 19.15
C GLN A 321 22.82 -1.30 18.65
N ALA A 322 22.07 -2.39 18.52
CA ALA A 322 20.66 -2.34 18.14
C ALA A 322 19.78 -2.14 19.39
N ILE A 323 19.77 -0.94 19.97
CA ILE A 323 19.03 -0.64 21.22
C ILE A 323 17.58 -0.26 20.90
N GLY A 324 17.41 0.79 20.10
CA GLY A 324 16.11 1.31 19.64
C GLY A 324 15.70 0.82 18.24
N CYS A 325 16.57 0.08 17.57
CA CYS A 325 16.40 -0.39 16.20
C CYS A 325 16.56 -1.91 16.11
N ASP A 326 16.14 -2.52 14.99
CA ASP A 326 16.28 -3.98 14.79
C ASP A 326 17.71 -4.38 14.39
N ASN A 327 18.44 -3.48 13.72
CA ASN A 327 19.78 -3.72 13.22
C ASN A 327 20.47 -2.40 12.83
N TRP A 328 21.78 -2.43 12.60
CA TRP A 328 22.56 -1.31 12.10
C TRP A 328 23.67 -1.80 11.16
N LYS A 329 24.17 -0.92 10.28
CA LYS A 329 25.30 -1.21 9.39
C LYS A 329 26.13 0.04 9.14
N TRP A 330 27.43 -0.15 8.98
CA TRP A 330 28.27 0.78 8.21
C TRP A 330 28.22 0.37 6.75
N ILE A 331 27.96 1.32 5.86
CA ILE A 331 27.90 1.09 4.41
C ILE A 331 28.72 2.13 3.68
N ALA A 332 29.25 1.78 2.51
CA ALA A 332 29.75 2.78 1.57
C ALA A 332 28.55 3.60 1.03
N PRO A 333 28.73 4.91 0.73
CA PRO A 333 27.65 5.76 0.22
C PRO A 333 26.95 5.22 -1.03
N GLU A 334 27.66 4.50 -1.89
CA GLU A 334 27.14 3.92 -3.14
C GLU A 334 26.13 2.79 -2.86
N GLU A 335 26.30 2.08 -1.74
CA GLU A 335 25.46 0.95 -1.34
C GLU A 335 24.05 1.40 -0.90
N ILE A 336 23.85 2.68 -0.57
CA ILE A 336 22.57 3.22 -0.11
C ILE A 336 21.43 2.85 -1.06
N ARG A 337 21.69 2.88 -2.38
CA ARG A 337 20.69 2.56 -3.41
C ARG A 337 20.34 1.09 -3.50
N LEU A 338 21.11 0.19 -2.88
CA LEU A 338 20.86 -1.24 -2.86
C LEU A 338 19.89 -1.64 -1.75
N LEU A 339 19.79 -0.81 -0.71
CA LEU A 339 18.97 -1.08 0.48
C LEU A 339 17.59 -0.40 0.38
N PRO A 340 16.56 -0.96 1.04
CA PRO A 340 15.22 -0.37 1.04
C PRO A 340 15.11 0.77 2.06
N PHE A 341 14.89 2.00 1.57
CA PHE A 341 14.71 3.20 2.39
C PHE A 341 13.32 3.84 2.20
N PRO A 342 12.86 4.65 3.16
CA PRO A 342 11.73 5.53 2.97
C PRO A 342 11.96 6.53 1.82
N LYS A 343 10.88 6.86 1.10
CA LYS A 343 10.91 7.85 0.01
C LYS A 343 11.35 9.24 0.48
N ALA A 344 11.23 9.57 1.77
CA ALA A 344 11.78 10.80 2.32
C ALA A 344 13.31 10.82 2.21
N ASN A 345 13.98 9.74 2.63
CA ASN A 345 15.44 9.61 2.67
C ASN A 345 16.07 9.60 1.27
N HIS A 346 15.36 9.09 0.27
CA HIS A 346 15.82 9.11 -1.14
C HIS A 346 16.22 10.52 -1.61
N LYS A 347 15.60 11.57 -1.04
CA LYS A 347 15.89 12.98 -1.38
C LYS A 347 17.26 13.47 -0.86
N LEU A 348 17.96 12.67 -0.07
CA LEU A 348 19.32 12.90 0.42
C LEU A 348 20.38 12.14 -0.39
N PHE A 349 20.03 11.08 -1.12
CA PHE A 349 21.02 10.16 -1.68
C PHE A 349 22.03 10.84 -2.60
N ASP A 350 21.55 11.67 -3.53
CA ASP A 350 22.43 12.38 -4.47
C ASP A 350 23.36 13.36 -3.74
N LYS A 351 22.93 13.90 -2.60
CA LYS A 351 23.75 14.84 -1.81
C LYS A 351 24.82 14.13 -1.00
N ILE A 352 24.55 12.91 -0.56
CA ILE A 352 25.52 12.10 0.20
C ILE A 352 26.58 11.53 -0.76
N ILE A 353 26.19 11.05 -1.94
CA ILE A 353 27.10 10.37 -2.88
C ILE A 353 28.03 11.36 -3.61
N VAL A 354 27.58 12.57 -3.93
CA VAL A 354 28.38 13.53 -4.73
C VAL A 354 29.55 14.14 -3.93
N GLU A 355 29.49 14.14 -2.60
CA GLU A 355 30.51 14.80 -1.77
C GLU A 355 31.81 13.98 -1.60
N GLU A 356 31.85 12.69 -1.95
CA GLU A 356 33.13 11.94 -2.06
C GLU A 356 33.93 12.29 -3.33
N GLY A 357 33.34 13.02 -4.27
CA GLY A 357 34.00 13.43 -5.51
C GLY A 357 34.87 14.68 -5.41
N VAL A 358 35.05 15.27 -4.22
CA VAL A 358 35.83 16.49 -4.02
C VAL A 358 36.81 16.31 -2.85
N CYS A 359 37.94 15.69 -3.14
CA CYS A 359 39.21 15.91 -2.44
C CYS A 359 40.31 16.07 -3.49
#